data_AF-A0A2X3I2S6-F1
#
_entry.id   AF-A0A2X3I2S6-F1
#
_cell.length_a   1.000
_cell.length_b   1.000
_cell.length_c   1.000
_cell.angle_alpha   90.00
_cell.angle_beta   90.00
_cell.angle_gamma   90.00
#
_symmetry.space_group_name_H-M   'P 1'
#
loop_
_entity.id
_entity.type
_entity.pdbx_description
1 polymer ?
#
loop_
_entity_poly.entity_id
_entity_poly.type
_entity_poly.pdbx_seq_one_letter_code
_entity_poly.pdbx_strand_id
1 'polypeptide(L)'
;MARPKKNIETPGLEKTVTDENTIVAESQLLNSETVPAPVAVEKKASAPEIQQRVAQLLDGTALAERNAILAALNSQGATIIARFDELDFISINGQRLTDNLEFLTLVRKATDVSTGGAGAMVTNEEGKPQPVRGAPVLTEHGWHVPG
;
A
#
# COMPACT_ATOMS: atom_id res chain seq x y z
N MET A 1 26.34 14.44 60.61
CA MET A 1 26.71 13.85 59.31
C MET A 1 25.79 14.42 58.24
N ALA A 2 26.30 15.30 57.39
CA ALA A 2 25.52 16.01 56.37
C ALA A 2 25.27 15.09 55.16
N ARG A 3 24.01 14.97 54.74
CA ARG A 3 23.60 14.15 53.60
C ARG A 3 23.70 14.99 52.31
N PRO A 4 24.43 14.55 51.27
CA PRO A 4 24.53 15.31 50.02
C PRO A 4 23.17 15.40 49.33
N LYS A 5 22.79 16.60 48.88
CA LYS A 5 21.58 16.82 48.07
C LYS A 5 21.87 16.39 46.63
N LYS A 6 20.97 15.60 46.03
CA LYS A 6 21.03 15.26 44.60
C LYS A 6 20.56 16.45 43.78
N ASN A 7 21.27 16.78 42.70
CA ASN A 7 20.79 17.73 41.71
C ASN A 7 19.63 17.10 40.94
N ILE A 8 18.55 17.87 40.77
CA ILE A 8 17.37 17.48 40.00
C ILE A 8 17.51 18.16 38.64
N GLU A 9 17.73 17.38 37.59
CA GLU A 9 17.67 17.89 36.21
C GLU A 9 16.21 17.87 35.76
N THR A 10 15.62 19.05 35.60
CA THR A 10 14.32 19.21 34.95
C THR A 10 14.52 19.14 33.43
N PRO A 11 13.82 18.25 32.70
CA PRO A 11 13.90 18.18 31.25
C PRO A 11 13.44 19.51 30.63
N GLY A 12 14.27 20.12 29.76
CA GLY A 12 13.93 21.34 29.01
C GLY A 12 14.82 22.57 29.25
N LEU A 13 15.96 22.46 29.95
CA LEU A 13 16.91 23.57 30.12
C LEU A 13 18.03 23.51 29.06
N GLU A 14 17.89 24.33 28.02
CA GLU A 14 18.90 24.50 26.97
C GLU A 14 20.12 25.27 27.52
N LYS A 15 21.33 24.72 27.36
CA LYS A 15 22.57 25.41 27.75
C LYS A 15 23.00 26.35 26.62
N THR A 16 22.85 27.66 26.83
CA THR A 16 23.53 28.68 26.03
C THR A 16 25.02 28.67 26.41
N VAL A 17 25.89 28.29 25.47
CA VAL A 17 27.33 28.53 25.58
C VAL A 17 27.69 29.62 24.60
N THR A 18 27.89 30.82 25.14
CA THR A 18 28.55 31.95 24.50
C THR A 18 29.99 31.92 24.98
N ASP A 19 30.95 31.74 24.07
CA ASP A 19 32.33 32.15 24.30
C ASP A 19 32.89 32.71 22.98
N GLU A 20 32.89 34.04 22.95
CA GLU A 20 33.71 34.89 22.11
C GLU A 20 35.19 34.56 22.36
N ASN A 21 35.99 34.31 21.32
CA ASN A 21 37.38 34.78 21.17
C ASN A 21 38.15 33.93 20.14
N THR A 22 38.14 34.34 18.86
CA THR A 22 39.33 34.47 17.97
C THR A 22 38.87 34.75 16.54
N ILE A 23 38.57 36.02 16.25
CA ILE A 23 38.51 36.54 14.87
C ILE A 23 39.86 37.25 14.63
N VAL A 24 40.86 36.56 14.08
CA VAL A 24 41.95 37.17 13.31
C VAL A 24 42.56 36.13 12.37
N ALA A 25 41.98 35.94 11.18
CA ALA A 25 42.72 35.50 9.99
C ALA A 25 41.86 35.60 8.70
N GLU A 26 41.03 36.63 8.56
CA GLU A 26 40.53 37.01 7.23
C GLU A 26 41.54 37.95 6.57
N SER A 27 42.57 37.38 5.96
CA SER A 27 43.40 38.02 4.93
C SER A 27 44.37 37.01 4.34
N GLN A 28 43.89 36.22 3.39
CA GLN A 28 44.66 35.83 2.20
C GLN A 28 43.73 35.19 1.16
N LEU A 29 42.95 36.10 0.60
CA LEU A 29 42.42 36.02 -0.74
C LEU A 29 43.54 35.71 -1.76
N LEU A 30 43.21 34.81 -2.69
CA LEU A 30 43.63 34.74 -4.11
C LEU A 30 44.70 33.71 -4.51
N ASN A 31 44.17 32.63 -5.10
CA ASN A 31 44.66 31.94 -6.31
C ASN A 31 46.03 31.27 -6.29
N SER A 32 46.02 29.94 -6.15
CA SER A 32 46.94 29.06 -6.87
C SER A 32 46.24 27.72 -7.18
N GLU A 33 45.80 27.62 -8.43
CA GLU A 33 45.86 26.48 -9.34
C GLU A 33 45.53 25.04 -8.87
N THR A 34 44.35 24.59 -9.31
CA THR A 34 44.01 23.28 -9.92
C THR A 34 44.60 21.97 -9.36
N VAL A 35 43.76 21.16 -8.69
CA VAL A 35 43.67 19.68 -8.85
C VAL A 35 42.21 19.27 -8.58
N PRO A 36 41.59 18.38 -9.39
CA PRO A 36 40.13 18.18 -9.42
C PRO A 36 39.57 17.54 -8.14
N ALA A 37 38.33 17.91 -7.83
CA ALA A 37 37.52 17.34 -6.76
C ALA A 37 37.50 15.79 -6.81
N PRO A 38 37.53 15.11 -5.66
CA PRO A 38 37.43 13.66 -5.64
C PRO A 38 36.09 13.24 -6.25
N VAL A 39 36.20 12.35 -7.24
CA VAL A 39 35.14 11.48 -7.76
C VAL A 39 34.13 11.15 -6.65
N ALA A 40 32.86 11.36 -6.97
CA ALA A 40 31.76 10.86 -6.17
C ALA A 40 32.03 9.38 -5.89
N VAL A 41 32.42 9.08 -4.64
CA VAL A 41 32.43 7.71 -4.16
C VAL A 41 30.98 7.27 -4.28
N GLU A 42 30.68 6.43 -5.27
CA GLU A 42 29.51 5.56 -5.22
C GLU A 42 29.56 4.88 -3.86
N LYS A 43 28.84 5.45 -2.90
CA LYS A 43 28.63 4.84 -1.61
C LYS A 43 27.90 3.55 -1.92
N LYS A 44 28.63 2.44 -1.98
CA LYS A 44 28.06 1.10 -2.03
C LYS A 44 27.00 1.08 -0.93
N ALA A 45 25.74 1.10 -1.35
CA ALA A 45 24.63 1.10 -0.42
C ALA A 45 24.83 -0.12 0.48
N SER A 46 24.84 0.10 1.79
CA SER A 46 25.02 -0.99 2.73
C SER A 46 23.86 -1.98 2.55
N ALA A 47 24.07 -3.28 2.76
CA ALA A 47 23.00 -4.27 2.69
C ALA A 47 21.67 -3.83 3.36
N PRO A 48 21.65 -3.17 4.54
CA PRO A 48 20.41 -2.62 5.11
C PRO A 48 19.80 -1.46 4.33
N GLU A 49 20.59 -0.56 3.72
CA GLU A 49 20.08 0.53 2.87
C GLU A 49 19.46 -0.03 1.58
N ILE A 50 20.02 -1.11 1.02
CA ILE A 50 19.44 -1.81 -0.15
C ILE A 50 18.15 -2.50 0.25
N GLN A 51 18.12 -3.22 1.37
CA GLN A 51 16.90 -3.88 1.86
C GLN A 51 15.78 -2.86 2.15
N GLN A 52 16.12 -1.70 2.71
CA GLN A 52 15.15 -0.64 2.95
C GLN A 52 14.62 -0.03 1.64
N ARG A 53 15.48 0.20 0.64
CA ARG A 53 15.05 0.67 -0.68
C ARG A 53 14.22 -0.38 -1.42
N VAL A 54 14.57 -1.66 -1.31
CA VAL A 54 13.80 -2.78 -1.89
C VAL A 54 12.44 -2.89 -1.19
N ALA A 55 12.38 -2.76 0.14
CA ALA A 55 11.12 -2.72 0.87
C ALA A 55 10.26 -1.53 0.44
N GLN A 56 10.83 -0.32 0.34
CA GLN A 56 10.12 0.86 -0.16
C GLN A 56 9.66 0.70 -1.62
N LEU A 57 10.44 0.05 -2.48
CA LEU A 57 10.08 -0.24 -3.87
C LEU A 57 8.97 -1.30 -3.96
N LEU A 58 9.01 -2.33 -3.11
CA LEU A 58 7.96 -3.33 -3.00
C LEU A 58 6.66 -2.70 -2.47
N ASP A 59 6.77 -1.84 -1.46
CA ASP A 59 5.64 -1.06 -0.93
C ASP A 59 5.08 -0.10 -1.99
N GLY A 60 5.95 0.57 -2.76
CA GLY A 60 5.56 1.45 -3.85
C GLY A 60 4.90 0.71 -5.01
N THR A 61 5.36 -0.51 -5.31
CA THR A 61 4.77 -1.37 -6.35
C THR A 61 3.40 -1.86 -5.91
N ALA A 62 3.26 -2.32 -4.67
CA ALA A 62 1.98 -2.73 -4.09
C ALA A 62 0.98 -1.56 -4.03
N LEU A 63 1.46 -0.35 -3.69
CA LEU A 63 0.63 0.86 -3.68
C LEU A 63 0.18 1.26 -5.09
N ALA A 64 1.06 1.17 -6.09
CA ALA A 64 0.72 1.43 -7.48
C ALA A 64 -0.34 0.45 -8.00
N GLU A 65 -0.20 -0.83 -7.67
CA GLU A 65 -1.16 -1.87 -8.05
C GLU A 65 -2.52 -1.67 -7.36
N ARG A 66 -2.53 -1.37 -6.06
CA ARG A 66 -3.73 -0.99 -5.32
C ARG A 66 -4.47 0.16 -6.01
N ASN A 67 -3.74 1.24 -6.32
CA ASN A 67 -4.33 2.42 -6.95
C ASN A 67 -4.85 2.10 -8.36
N ALA A 68 -4.16 1.26 -9.12
CA ALA A 68 -4.61 0.80 -10.43
C ALA A 68 -5.91 -0.02 -10.34
N ILE A 69 -6.05 -0.89 -9.33
CA ILE A 69 -7.29 -1.64 -9.09
C ILE A 69 -8.42 -0.69 -8.69
N LEU A 70 -8.20 0.21 -7.73
CA LEU A 70 -9.20 1.16 -7.27
C LEU A 70 -9.70 2.07 -8.41
N ALA A 71 -8.80 2.51 -9.29
CA ALA A 71 -9.16 3.31 -10.47
C ALA A 71 -9.96 2.52 -11.52
N ALA A 72 -9.82 1.20 -11.56
CA ALA A 72 -10.50 0.32 -12.52
C ALA A 72 -11.82 -0.27 -11.99
N LEU A 73 -12.21 0.04 -10.74
CA LEU A 73 -13.49 -0.42 -10.19
C LEU A 73 -14.65 0.29 -10.87
N ASN A 74 -15.73 -0.45 -11.15
CA ASN A 74 -17.00 0.14 -11.57
C ASN A 74 -17.75 0.73 -10.35
N SER A 75 -18.90 1.36 -10.60
CA SER A 75 -19.71 1.99 -9.55
C SER A 75 -20.14 1.03 -8.44
N GLN A 76 -20.45 -0.22 -8.78
CA GLN A 76 -20.82 -1.25 -7.80
C GLN A 76 -19.62 -1.64 -6.93
N GLY A 77 -18.46 -1.89 -7.55
CA GLY A 77 -17.21 -2.18 -6.85
C GLY A 77 -16.82 -1.04 -5.90
N ALA A 78 -16.86 0.21 -6.37
CA ALA A 78 -16.58 1.38 -5.54
C ALA A 78 -17.54 1.50 -4.35
N THR A 79 -18.83 1.20 -4.55
CA THR A 79 -19.84 1.20 -3.46
C THR A 79 -19.50 0.14 -2.41
N ILE A 80 -19.10 -1.06 -2.82
CA ILE A 80 -18.68 -2.12 -1.90
C ILE A 80 -17.46 -1.67 -1.09
N ILE A 81 -16.43 -1.12 -1.74
CA ILE A 81 -15.24 -0.64 -1.04
C ILE A 81 -15.60 0.44 -0.02
N ALA A 82 -16.45 1.40 -0.37
CA ALA A 82 -16.89 2.44 0.56
C ALA A 82 -17.62 1.88 1.79
N ARG A 83 -18.46 0.84 1.62
CA ARG A 83 -19.13 0.17 2.75
C ARG A 83 -18.16 -0.59 3.64
N PHE A 84 -17.16 -1.25 3.05
CA PHE A 84 -16.15 -1.95 3.82
C PHE A 84 -15.22 -0.99 4.58
N ASP A 85 -14.98 0.20 4.02
CA ASP A 85 -14.24 1.28 4.66
C ASP A 85 -15.02 1.87 5.84
N GLU A 86 -16.32 2.16 5.66
CA GLU A 86 -17.22 2.69 6.69
C GLU A 86 -17.39 1.73 7.88
N LEU A 87 -17.35 0.42 7.62
CA LEU A 87 -17.54 -0.63 8.63
C LEU A 87 -16.23 -1.11 9.27
N ASP A 88 -15.09 -0.54 8.86
CA ASP A 88 -13.75 -0.88 9.36
C ASP A 88 -13.48 -2.39 9.40
N PHE A 89 -13.83 -3.12 8.33
CA PHE A 89 -13.56 -4.55 8.29
C PHE A 89 -12.06 -4.85 8.24
N ILE A 90 -11.61 -5.63 9.21
CA ILE A 90 -10.22 -6.05 9.36
C ILE A 90 -10.09 -7.54 9.02
N SER A 91 -9.05 -7.88 8.27
CA SER A 91 -8.67 -9.26 7.97
C SER A 91 -8.14 -9.99 9.22
N ILE A 92 -8.02 -11.32 9.13
CA ILE A 92 -7.40 -12.14 10.19
C ILE A 92 -5.97 -11.72 10.54
N ASN A 93 -5.28 -11.02 9.63
CA ASN A 93 -3.91 -10.53 9.82
C ASN A 93 -3.86 -9.11 10.42
N GLY A 94 -5.00 -8.52 10.80
CA GLY A 94 -5.03 -7.17 11.38
C GLY A 94 -4.97 -6.02 10.35
N GLN A 95 -5.03 -6.31 9.06
CA GLN A 95 -5.04 -5.30 7.99
C GLN A 95 -6.47 -4.97 7.56
N ARG A 96 -6.78 -3.68 7.29
CA ARG A 96 -8.06 -3.27 6.69
C ARG A 96 -8.25 -3.99 5.36
N LEU A 97 -9.43 -4.54 5.13
CA LEU A 97 -9.71 -5.24 3.87
C LEU A 97 -9.58 -4.31 2.65
N THR A 98 -9.89 -3.03 2.81
CA THR A 98 -9.75 -2.01 1.75
C THR A 98 -8.30 -1.71 1.33
N ASP A 99 -7.32 -2.14 2.13
CA ASP A 99 -5.89 -2.07 1.80
C ASP A 99 -5.33 -3.42 1.32
N ASN A 100 -6.13 -4.47 1.33
CA ASN A 100 -5.73 -5.80 0.92
C ASN A 100 -5.94 -5.99 -0.59
N LEU A 101 -4.84 -6.25 -1.32
CA LEU A 101 -4.84 -6.37 -2.78
C LEU A 101 -5.73 -7.54 -3.30
N GLU A 102 -5.71 -8.67 -2.60
CA GLU A 102 -6.53 -9.85 -2.96
C GLU A 102 -8.02 -9.54 -2.82
N PHE A 103 -8.40 -8.85 -1.74
CA PHE A 103 -9.77 -8.40 -1.53
C PHE A 103 -10.22 -7.43 -2.63
N LEU A 104 -9.41 -6.41 -2.95
CA LEU A 104 -9.74 -5.46 -4.02
C LEU A 104 -9.89 -6.15 -5.39
N THR A 105 -9.02 -7.13 -5.67
CA THR A 105 -9.09 -7.95 -6.88
C THR A 105 -10.37 -8.79 -6.92
N LEU A 106 -10.75 -9.37 -5.78
CA LEU A 106 -12.00 -10.14 -5.65
C LEU A 106 -13.22 -9.26 -5.91
N VAL A 107 -13.29 -8.08 -5.30
CA VAL A 107 -14.39 -7.12 -5.52
C VAL A 107 -14.47 -6.72 -6.99
N ARG A 108 -13.34 -6.43 -7.63
CA ARG A 108 -13.28 -6.14 -9.07
C ARG A 108 -13.86 -7.28 -9.90
N LYS A 109 -13.41 -8.53 -9.67
CA LYS A 109 -13.88 -9.70 -10.42
C LYS A 109 -15.37 -9.98 -10.19
N ALA A 110 -15.83 -9.89 -8.95
CA ALA A 110 -17.21 -10.16 -8.58
C ALA A 110 -18.20 -9.12 -9.12
N THR A 111 -17.71 -7.91 -9.44
CA THR A 111 -18.52 -6.84 -10.01
C THR A 111 -18.33 -6.68 -11.51
N ASP A 112 -17.42 -7.45 -12.14
CA ASP A 112 -17.22 -7.41 -13.57
C ASP A 112 -18.45 -8.00 -14.29
N VAL A 113 -19.11 -7.16 -15.10
CA VAL A 113 -20.36 -7.48 -15.82
C VAL A 113 -20.20 -8.70 -16.73
N SER A 114 -18.97 -9.01 -17.16
CA SER A 114 -18.65 -10.18 -17.98
C SER A 114 -18.87 -11.52 -17.24
N THR A 115 -18.77 -11.53 -15.92
CA THR A 115 -18.94 -12.76 -15.11
C THR A 115 -20.40 -13.19 -14.92
N GLY A 116 -21.36 -12.37 -15.35
CA GLY A 116 -22.80 -12.68 -15.37
C GLY A 116 -23.30 -13.27 -16.69
N GLY A 117 -22.40 -13.84 -17.52
CA GLY A 117 -22.77 -14.46 -18.79
C GLY A 117 -23.86 -15.50 -18.59
N ALA A 118 -25.00 -15.30 -19.27
CA ALA A 118 -26.12 -16.23 -19.28
C ALA A 118 -25.58 -17.66 -19.43
N GLY A 119 -25.96 -18.54 -18.50
CA GLY A 119 -25.53 -19.94 -18.52
C GLY A 119 -25.70 -20.53 -19.91
N ALA A 120 -24.80 -21.44 -20.30
CA ALA A 120 -24.83 -22.03 -21.64
C ALA A 120 -26.27 -22.43 -22.01
N MET A 121 -26.71 -22.00 -23.19
CA MET A 121 -28.03 -22.30 -23.73
C MET A 121 -27.89 -23.38 -24.79
N VAL A 122 -28.76 -24.39 -24.76
CA VAL A 122 -28.93 -25.36 -25.83
C VAL A 122 -30.14 -24.96 -26.65
N THR A 123 -30.04 -25.04 -27.97
CA THR A 123 -31.19 -24.83 -28.84
C THR A 123 -31.93 -26.16 -29.01
N ASN A 124 -33.24 -26.19 -28.75
CA ASN A 124 -34.05 -27.39 -28.99
C ASN A 124 -34.21 -27.66 -30.51
N GLU A 125 -34.80 -28.80 -30.88
CA GLU A 125 -35.04 -29.17 -32.30
C GLU A 125 -35.95 -28.19 -33.05
N GLU A 126 -36.71 -27.37 -32.32
CA GLU A 126 -37.58 -26.31 -32.86
C GLU A 126 -36.90 -24.93 -32.94
N GLY A 127 -35.61 -24.82 -32.60
CA GLY A 127 -34.86 -23.56 -32.68
C GLY A 127 -35.00 -22.64 -31.45
N LYS A 128 -35.67 -23.07 -30.38
CA LYS A 128 -35.86 -22.26 -29.15
C LYS A 128 -34.71 -22.48 -28.15
N PRO A 129 -34.15 -21.40 -27.56
CA PRO A 129 -33.12 -21.51 -26.54
C PRO A 129 -33.71 -22.08 -25.24
N GLN A 130 -33.07 -23.11 -24.70
CA GLN A 130 -33.33 -23.69 -23.39
C GLN A 130 -32.04 -23.65 -22.55
N PRO A 131 -32.12 -23.50 -21.22
CA PRO A 131 -30.96 -23.67 -20.37
C PRO A 131 -30.38 -25.08 -20.55
N VAL A 132 -29.05 -25.23 -20.56
CA VAL A 132 -28.39 -26.54 -20.65
C VAL A 132 -29.00 -27.50 -19.62
N ARG A 133 -29.42 -28.68 -20.11
CA ARG A 133 -29.94 -29.78 -19.30
C ARG A 133 -28.95 -30.07 -18.17
N GLY A 134 -29.38 -29.85 -16.92
CA GLY A 134 -28.53 -29.89 -15.72
C GLY A 134 -28.32 -28.54 -15.00
N ALA A 135 -28.88 -27.43 -15.50
CA ALA A 135 -28.92 -26.20 -14.72
C ALA A 135 -29.86 -26.34 -13.50
N PRO A 136 -29.47 -25.85 -12.30
CA PRO A 136 -30.36 -25.84 -11.15
C PRO A 136 -31.61 -25.02 -11.44
N VAL A 137 -32.78 -25.63 -11.26
CA VAL A 137 -34.10 -25.01 -11.37
C VAL A 137 -34.65 -24.77 -9.97
N LEU A 138 -35.14 -23.56 -9.69
CA LEU A 138 -35.85 -23.29 -8.44
C LEU A 138 -37.26 -23.87 -8.53
N THR A 139 -37.54 -24.87 -7.69
CA THR A 139 -38.86 -25.50 -7.53
C THR A 139 -39.49 -25.06 -6.20
N GLU A 140 -40.74 -25.45 -5.96
CA GLU A 140 -41.40 -25.23 -4.66
C GLU A 140 -40.65 -25.87 -3.47
N HIS A 141 -39.79 -26.85 -3.73
CA HIS A 141 -38.95 -27.52 -2.72
C HIS A 141 -37.50 -27.00 -2.69
N GLY A 142 -37.20 -25.91 -3.39
CA GLY A 142 -35.87 -25.33 -3.49
C GLY A 142 -35.14 -25.67 -4.79
N TRP A 143 -33.82 -25.52 -4.79
CA TRP A 143 -32.98 -25.75 -5.96
C TRP A 143 -32.91 -27.25 -6.32
N HIS A 144 -33.39 -27.61 -7.50
CA HIS A 144 -33.36 -28.96 -8.05
C HIS A 144 -32.47 -29.00 -9.30
N VAL A 145 -31.57 -29.97 -9.41
CA VAL A 145 -30.76 -30.20 -10.62
C VAL A 145 -31.37 -31.37 -11.40
N PRO A 146 -31.98 -31.15 -12.58
CA PRO A 146 -32.52 -32.23 -13.39
C PRO A 146 -31.39 -33.09 -13.97
N GLY A 147 -31.45 -34.41 -13.74
CA GLY A 147 -30.50 -35.40 -14.29
C GLY A 147 -30.71 -35.74 -15.77
#